data_AF-A0A2X1WS70-F1
#
_entry.id   AF-A0A2X1WS70-F1
#
_cell.length_a   1.000
_cell.length_b   1.000
_cell.length_c   1.000
_cell.angle_alpha   90.00
_cell.angle_beta   90.00
_cell.angle_gamma   90.00
#
_symmetry.space_group_name_H-M   'P 1'
#
loop_
_entity.id
_entity.type
_entity.pdbx_description
1 polymer ?
#
loop_
_entity_poly.entity_id
_entity_poly.type
_entity_poly.pdbx_seq_one_letter_code
_entity_poly.pdbx_strand_id
1 'polypeptide(L)'
;MHCLFGREIIEVSTYRAASTQKQHTDEFGRVLSDNVYGNQAQDAERRDFTINALYYDPIAKTLIDYHHGLHDIRHRLVRIIGDAEARYREDPVRLLRALRFQAKLNGSLEASTAAPIKSMAKLLLNVPESRLADESLKLLFAAIAISACS
;
A
#
# COMPACT_ATOMS: atom_id res chain seq x y z
N MET A 1 -4.05 16.63 -3.43
CA MET A 1 -4.67 17.68 -4.27
C MET A 1 -4.77 17.14 -5.68
N HIS A 2 -5.85 17.44 -6.40
CA HIS A 2 -5.98 17.05 -7.80
C HIS A 2 -5.77 18.28 -8.68
N CYS A 3 -4.81 18.21 -9.58
CA CYS A 3 -4.57 19.23 -10.60
C CYS A 3 -5.14 18.73 -11.93
N LEU A 4 -5.92 19.57 -12.61
CA LEU A 4 -6.41 19.27 -13.96
C LEU A 4 -5.39 19.77 -14.97
N PHE A 5 -4.89 18.87 -15.82
CA PHE A 5 -3.99 19.20 -16.91
C PHE A 5 -4.60 18.71 -18.23
N GLY A 6 -5.22 19.63 -18.96
CA GLY A 6 -6.02 19.27 -20.13
C GLY A 6 -7.20 18.38 -19.74
N ARG A 7 -7.20 17.13 -20.23
CA ARG A 7 -8.20 16.09 -19.89
C ARG A 7 -7.73 15.11 -18.82
N GLU A 8 -6.50 15.26 -18.34
CA GLU A 8 -5.90 14.35 -17.36
C GLU A 8 -6.03 14.94 -15.94
N ILE A 9 -6.25 14.05 -14.99
CA ILE A 9 -6.23 14.37 -13.56
C ILE A 9 -4.88 13.91 -13.00
N ILE A 10 -4.10 14.86 -12.49
CA ILE A 10 -2.82 14.57 -11.85
C ILE A 10 -3.01 14.67 -10.33
N GLU A 11 -2.74 13.56 -9.64
CA GLU A 11 -2.71 13.53 -8.18
C GLU A 11 -1.39 14.10 -7.66
N VAL A 12 -1.46 15.19 -6.90
CA VAL A 12 -0.32 15.86 -6.30
C VAL A 12 -0.48 15.81 -4.77
N SER A 13 0.47 15.18 -4.12
CA SER A 13 0.51 15.00 -2.66
C SER A 13 1.88 15.40 -2.12
N THR A 14 1.91 16.05 -0.96
CA THR A 14 3.16 16.40 -0.27
C THR A 14 3.71 15.18 0.47
N TYR A 15 5.02 15.16 0.70
CA TYR A 15 5.65 14.11 1.50
C TYR A 15 5.22 14.19 2.96
N ARG A 16 5.03 13.02 3.57
CA ARG A 16 4.57 12.90 4.95
C ARG A 16 5.61 12.19 5.81
N ALA A 17 5.69 12.56 7.07
CA ALA A 17 6.46 11.84 8.09
C ALA A 17 5.52 11.06 9.03
N ALA A 18 6.10 10.24 9.89
CA ALA A 18 5.40 9.67 11.04
C ALA A 18 5.17 10.76 12.11
N SER A 19 3.97 10.82 12.67
CA SER A 19 3.69 11.68 13.83
C SER A 19 4.53 11.29 15.04
N THR A 20 5.17 12.27 15.67
CA THR A 20 5.82 12.15 16.98
C THR A 20 4.83 12.28 18.15
N GLN A 21 3.58 12.71 17.91
CA GLN A 21 2.52 12.74 18.92
C GLN A 21 1.75 11.41 18.93
N LYS A 22 1.25 11.00 20.12
CA LYS A 22 0.39 9.82 20.30
C LYS A 22 -0.70 9.83 19.23
N GLN A 23 -0.61 8.89 18.29
CA GLN A 23 -1.59 8.73 17.22
C GLN A 23 -2.97 8.56 17.84
N HIS A 24 -3.96 9.28 17.30
CA HIS A 24 -5.35 9.03 17.67
C HIS A 24 -5.76 7.73 16.99
N THR A 25 -5.66 6.63 17.73
CA THR A 25 -6.11 5.31 17.31
C THR A 25 -7.52 5.07 17.81
N ASP A 26 -8.36 4.41 17.02
CA ASP A 26 -9.61 3.85 17.55
C ASP A 26 -9.33 2.68 18.52
N GLU A 27 -10.39 2.11 19.11
CA GLU A 27 -10.31 0.95 20.03
C GLU A 27 -9.64 -0.28 19.39
N PHE A 28 -9.49 -0.29 18.07
CA PHE A 28 -8.94 -1.39 17.28
C PHE A 28 -7.53 -1.09 16.72
N GLY A 29 -6.95 0.07 17.04
CA GLY A 29 -5.60 0.46 16.63
C GLY A 29 -5.50 1.15 15.26
N ARG A 30 -6.62 1.54 14.64
CA ARG A 30 -6.63 2.24 13.34
C ARG A 30 -6.30 3.72 13.53
N VAL A 31 -5.34 4.23 12.78
CA VAL A 31 -4.93 5.64 12.85
C VAL A 31 -5.96 6.56 12.17
N LEU A 32 -6.46 7.55 12.91
CA LEU A 32 -7.56 8.43 12.47
C LEU A 32 -7.10 9.74 11.81
N SER A 33 -5.89 10.24 12.10
CA SER A 33 -5.27 11.35 11.34
C SER A 33 -3.78 11.49 11.64
N ASP A 34 -2.97 11.74 10.61
CA ASP A 34 -1.54 12.06 10.73
C ASP A 34 -1.05 12.87 9.51
N ASN A 35 -1.10 14.20 9.67
CA ASN A 35 -0.70 15.20 8.67
C ASN A 35 0.63 15.88 9.02
N VAL A 36 1.64 15.11 9.44
CA VAL A 36 3.00 15.65 9.58
C VAL A 36 3.71 15.60 8.24
N TYR A 37 4.29 16.73 7.81
CA TYR A 37 5.09 16.80 6.59
C TYR A 37 6.51 16.27 6.83
N GLY A 38 7.03 15.56 5.84
CA GLY A 38 8.33 14.90 5.92
C GLY A 38 9.16 15.07 4.66
N ASN A 39 10.27 14.34 4.61
CA ASN A 39 11.06 14.16 3.40
C ASN A 39 10.59 12.93 2.60
N GLN A 40 11.17 12.75 1.42
CA GLN A 40 10.82 11.66 0.50
C GLN A 40 11.04 10.26 1.10
N ALA A 41 12.13 10.06 1.86
CA ALA A 41 12.43 8.77 2.50
C ALA A 41 11.40 8.44 3.58
N GLN A 42 10.98 9.44 4.37
CA GLN A 42 9.93 9.29 5.39
C GLN A 42 8.57 8.97 4.77
N ASP A 43 8.23 9.54 3.60
CA ASP A 43 7.00 9.18 2.90
C ASP A 43 7.06 7.74 2.36
N ALA A 44 8.25 7.31 1.89
CA ALA A 44 8.47 5.95 1.40
C ALA A 44 8.17 4.91 2.50
N GLU A 45 8.61 5.16 3.74
CA GLU A 45 8.37 4.29 4.89
C GLU A 45 6.86 4.13 5.21
N ARG A 46 6.05 5.14 4.89
CA ARG A 46 4.59 5.11 5.12
C ARG A 46 3.83 4.39 4.01
N ARG A 47 4.46 4.05 2.89
CA ARG A 47 3.84 3.27 1.81
C ARG A 47 3.53 1.86 2.28
N ASP A 48 2.61 1.21 1.59
CA ASP A 48 2.16 -0.13 1.94
C ASP A 48 3.19 -1.20 1.54
N PHE A 49 3.55 -1.25 0.26
CA PHE A 49 4.45 -2.27 -0.29
C PHE A 49 5.68 -1.65 -0.95
N THR A 50 6.80 -2.38 -0.92
CA THR A 50 8.09 -2.00 -1.51
C THR A 50 7.94 -1.60 -2.98
N ILE A 51 7.18 -2.38 -3.74
CA ILE A 51 6.86 -2.16 -5.16
C ILE A 51 6.13 -0.84 -5.44
N ASN A 52 5.47 -0.25 -4.43
CA ASN A 52 4.72 1.00 -4.53
C ASN A 52 5.44 2.18 -3.86
N ALA A 53 6.70 1.99 -3.44
CA ALA A 53 7.52 2.99 -2.74
C ALA A 53 8.74 3.43 -3.56
N LEU A 54 8.63 3.34 -4.89
CA LEU A 54 9.62 3.84 -5.83
C LEU A 54 9.31 5.27 -6.22
N TYR A 55 10.35 6.10 -6.30
CA TYR A 55 10.25 7.49 -6.75
C TYR A 55 11.14 7.68 -7.96
N TYR A 56 10.69 8.52 -8.89
CA TYR A 56 11.45 8.86 -10.09
C TYR A 56 11.67 10.37 -10.14
N ASP A 57 12.92 10.78 -10.26
CA ASP A 57 13.29 12.17 -10.54
C ASP A 57 13.37 12.36 -12.06
N PRO A 58 12.43 13.12 -12.68
CA PRO A 58 12.44 13.34 -14.12
C PRO A 58 13.55 14.27 -14.61
N ILE A 59 14.14 15.09 -13.73
CA ILE A 59 15.23 16.02 -14.06
C ILE A 59 16.54 15.26 -14.07
N ALA A 60 16.86 14.57 -12.97
CA ALA A 60 18.07 13.76 -12.86
C ALA A 60 17.97 12.44 -13.64
N LYS A 61 16.76 12.03 -14.03
CA LYS A 61 16.45 10.73 -14.66
C LYS A 61 16.86 9.53 -13.82
N THR A 62 16.71 9.67 -12.50
CA THR A 62 17.13 8.65 -11.53
C THR A 62 15.93 8.02 -10.84
N LEU A 63 15.96 6.71 -10.70
CA LEU A 63 15.06 5.96 -9.83
C LEU A 63 15.63 5.93 -8.42
N ILE A 64 14.80 6.28 -7.44
CA ILE A 64 15.15 6.28 -6.02
C ILE A 64 14.33 5.16 -5.36
N ASP A 65 15.04 4.21 -4.76
CA ASP A 65 14.48 3.01 -4.14
C ASP A 65 15.03 2.83 -2.72
N TYR A 66 14.20 3.14 -1.73
CA TYR A 66 14.57 3.06 -0.31
C TYR A 66 14.35 1.67 0.30
N HIS A 67 13.55 0.81 -0.36
CA HIS A 67 13.05 -0.44 0.23
C HIS A 67 13.29 -1.66 -0.66
N HIS A 68 14.18 -1.55 -1.64
CA HIS A 68 14.47 -2.61 -2.62
C HIS A 68 13.23 -3.03 -3.45
N GLY A 69 12.32 -2.09 -3.70
CA GLY A 69 11.14 -2.31 -4.52
C GLY A 69 11.47 -2.78 -5.94
N LEU A 70 12.60 -2.35 -6.51
CA LEU A 70 13.00 -2.80 -7.85
C LEU A 70 13.38 -4.29 -7.86
N HIS A 71 14.01 -4.78 -6.80
CA HIS A 71 14.28 -6.21 -6.63
C HIS A 71 12.97 -6.99 -6.54
N ASP A 72 12.06 -6.55 -5.66
CA ASP A 72 10.77 -7.21 -5.45
C ASP A 72 9.91 -7.22 -6.73
N ILE A 73 9.91 -6.14 -7.54
CA ILE A 73 9.25 -6.10 -8.84
C ILE A 73 9.80 -7.17 -9.79
N ARG A 74 11.14 -7.30 -9.89
CA ARG A 74 11.79 -8.28 -10.79
C ARG A 74 11.43 -9.72 -10.40
N HIS A 75 11.24 -9.97 -9.11
CA HIS A 75 10.86 -11.28 -8.57
C HIS A 75 9.34 -11.47 -8.44
N ARG A 76 8.52 -10.50 -8.85
CA ARG A 76 7.05 -10.49 -8.65
C ARG A 76 6.68 -10.79 -7.20
N LEU A 77 7.45 -10.23 -6.27
CA LEU A 77 7.29 -10.42 -4.84
C LEU A 77 6.56 -9.21 -4.25
N VAL A 78 5.48 -9.46 -3.51
CA VAL A 78 4.76 -8.43 -2.77
C VAL A 78 5.23 -8.47 -1.32
N ARG A 79 5.93 -7.43 -0.90
CA ARG A 79 6.48 -7.28 0.45
C ARG A 79 5.94 -6.00 1.09
N ILE A 80 5.37 -6.12 2.29
CA ILE A 80 4.93 -4.97 3.08
C ILE A 80 6.14 -4.24 3.67
N ILE A 81 6.06 -2.90 3.77
CA ILE A 81 7.13 -2.11 4.39
C ILE A 81 6.93 -2.09 5.91
N GLY A 82 7.99 -2.36 6.69
CA GLY A 82 7.92 -2.42 8.15
C GLY A 82 7.29 -3.72 8.68
N ASP A 83 6.79 -3.68 9.91
CA ASP A 83 6.21 -4.85 10.58
C ASP A 83 4.79 -5.18 10.07
N ALA A 84 4.61 -6.36 9.48
CA ALA A 84 3.37 -6.74 8.81
C ALA A 84 2.14 -6.65 9.75
N GLU A 85 2.26 -7.15 10.98
CA GLU A 85 1.14 -7.13 11.94
C GLU A 85 0.74 -5.70 12.32
N ALA A 86 1.71 -4.86 12.69
CA ALA A 86 1.44 -3.47 13.02
C ALA A 86 0.77 -2.74 11.86
N ARG A 87 1.28 -2.92 10.63
CA ARG A 87 0.71 -2.29 9.43
C ARG A 87 -0.70 -2.79 9.13
N TYR A 88 -1.01 -4.06 9.37
CA TYR A 88 -2.38 -4.57 9.19
C TYR A 88 -3.35 -4.08 10.26
N ARG A 89 -2.91 -3.84 11.50
CA ARG A 89 -3.76 -3.20 12.54
C ARG A 89 -4.05 -1.75 12.20
N GLU A 90 -3.04 -1.00 11.75
CA GLU A 90 -3.20 0.41 11.36
C GLU A 90 -4.22 0.61 10.23
N ASP A 91 -4.18 -0.25 9.20
CA ASP A 91 -5.13 -0.22 8.09
C ASP A 91 -5.41 -1.63 7.57
N PRO A 92 -6.47 -2.31 8.06
CA PRO A 92 -6.77 -3.69 7.68
C PRO A 92 -7.03 -3.89 6.18
N VAL A 93 -7.36 -2.84 5.42
CA VAL A 93 -7.51 -2.91 3.95
C VAL A 93 -6.21 -3.34 3.27
N ARG A 94 -5.04 -3.15 3.91
CA ARG A 94 -3.75 -3.64 3.40
C ARG A 94 -3.72 -5.17 3.22
N LEU A 95 -4.52 -5.93 3.97
CA LEU A 95 -4.70 -7.37 3.78
C LEU A 95 -5.24 -7.68 2.38
N LEU A 96 -6.33 -7.00 1.99
CA LEU A 96 -6.94 -7.15 0.66
C LEU A 96 -6.02 -6.62 -0.44
N ARG A 97 -5.33 -5.49 -0.19
CA ARG A 97 -4.35 -4.93 -1.15
C ARG A 97 -3.21 -5.91 -1.42
N ALA A 98 -2.70 -6.61 -0.41
CA ALA A 98 -1.63 -7.60 -0.58
C ALA A 98 -2.07 -8.72 -1.54
N LEU A 99 -3.25 -9.30 -1.31
CA LEU A 99 -3.84 -10.33 -2.18
C LEU A 99 -4.11 -9.79 -3.59
N ARG A 100 -4.57 -8.54 -3.71
CA ARG A 100 -4.78 -7.90 -5.02
C ARG A 100 -3.48 -7.74 -5.78
N PHE A 101 -2.41 -7.28 -5.13
CA PHE A 101 -1.11 -7.12 -5.80
C PHE A 101 -0.50 -8.48 -6.16
N GLN A 102 -0.66 -9.49 -5.30
CA GLN A 102 -0.25 -10.86 -5.59
C GLN A 102 -0.92 -11.35 -6.89
N ALA A 103 -2.24 -11.21 -6.99
CA ALA A 103 -2.98 -11.55 -8.20
C ALA A 103 -2.52 -10.70 -9.39
N LYS A 104 -2.57 -9.37 -9.28
CA LYS A 104 -2.25 -8.43 -10.37
C LYS A 104 -0.86 -8.66 -10.99
N LEU A 105 0.14 -9.01 -10.18
CA LEU A 105 1.50 -9.25 -10.64
C LEU A 105 1.74 -10.69 -11.12
N ASN A 106 0.74 -11.58 -10.95
CA ASN A 106 0.92 -13.02 -11.03
C ASN A 106 2.18 -13.45 -10.25
N GLY A 107 2.20 -13.05 -8.98
CA GLY A 107 3.36 -13.09 -8.11
C GLY A 107 3.11 -13.83 -6.79
N SER A 108 4.06 -13.72 -5.88
CA SER A 108 3.99 -14.31 -4.54
C SER A 108 4.02 -13.24 -3.45
N LEU A 109 3.46 -13.55 -2.29
CA LEU A 109 3.66 -12.75 -1.09
C LEU A 109 4.98 -13.16 -0.43
N GLU A 110 5.69 -12.19 0.12
CA GLU A 110 6.83 -12.44 1.00
C GLU A 110 6.38 -13.13 2.30
N ALA A 111 7.24 -13.97 2.89
CA ALA A 111 6.85 -14.86 3.99
C ALA A 111 6.30 -14.10 5.22
N SER A 112 6.98 -13.05 5.69
CA SER A 112 6.51 -12.24 6.83
C SER A 112 5.27 -11.40 6.49
N THR A 113 5.13 -11.00 5.23
CA THR A 113 3.94 -10.33 4.70
C THR A 113 2.74 -11.28 4.68
N ALA A 114 2.94 -12.55 4.31
CA ALA A 114 1.89 -13.55 4.18
C ALA A 114 1.40 -14.11 5.52
N ALA A 115 2.32 -14.32 6.47
CA ALA A 115 2.05 -15.04 7.72
C ALA A 115 0.85 -14.51 8.53
N PRO A 116 0.65 -13.20 8.73
CA PRO A 116 -0.44 -12.70 9.57
C PRO A 116 -1.79 -12.60 8.86
N ILE A 117 -1.83 -12.78 7.52
CA ILE A 117 -3.03 -12.44 6.74
C ILE A 117 -4.26 -13.22 7.22
N LYS A 118 -4.09 -14.53 7.43
CA LYS A 118 -5.21 -15.41 7.82
C LYS A 118 -5.69 -15.14 9.24
N SER A 119 -4.78 -14.93 10.20
CA SER A 119 -5.13 -14.68 11.60
C SER A 119 -5.77 -13.30 11.79
N MET A 120 -5.37 -12.32 10.98
CA MET A 120 -5.83 -10.93 11.07
C MET A 120 -7.02 -10.59 10.18
N ALA A 121 -7.50 -11.53 9.34
CA ALA A 121 -8.64 -11.33 8.44
C ALA A 121 -9.89 -10.78 9.14
N LYS A 122 -10.11 -11.12 10.42
CA LYS A 122 -11.24 -10.60 11.21
C LYS A 122 -11.22 -9.09 11.41
N LEU A 123 -10.05 -8.43 11.31
CA LEU A 123 -9.95 -6.97 11.40
C LEU A 123 -10.67 -6.26 10.26
N LEU A 124 -10.93 -6.93 9.14
CA LEU A 124 -11.71 -6.39 8.03
C LEU A 124 -13.14 -6.04 8.45
N LEU A 125 -13.71 -6.69 9.46
CA LEU A 125 -15.05 -6.38 9.98
C LEU A 125 -15.15 -4.96 10.55
N ASN A 126 -14.02 -4.35 10.90
CA ASN A 126 -13.95 -3.00 11.47
C ASN A 126 -13.69 -1.92 10.39
N VAL A 127 -13.57 -2.32 9.12
CA VAL A 127 -13.37 -1.39 8.00
C VAL A 127 -14.72 -0.95 7.44
N PRO A 128 -14.91 0.35 7.14
CA PRO A 128 -16.12 0.82 6.47
C PRO A 128 -16.41 0.03 5.19
N GLU A 129 -17.66 -0.40 5.00
CA GLU A 129 -18.10 -1.24 3.89
C GLU A 129 -17.72 -0.66 2.52
N SER A 130 -17.76 0.67 2.37
CA SER A 130 -17.36 1.35 1.14
C SER A 130 -15.91 1.06 0.76
N ARG A 131 -14.97 1.07 1.72
CA ARG A 131 -13.56 0.75 1.45
C ARG A 131 -13.37 -0.73 1.13
N LEU A 132 -14.10 -1.61 1.80
CA LEU A 132 -14.06 -3.05 1.53
C LEU A 132 -14.59 -3.37 0.13
N ALA A 133 -15.72 -2.78 -0.25
CA ALA A 133 -16.33 -2.94 -1.56
C ALA A 133 -15.37 -2.47 -2.67
N ASP A 134 -14.78 -1.28 -2.50
CA ASP A 134 -13.83 -0.70 -3.45
C ASP A 134 -12.63 -1.63 -3.70
N GLU A 135 -12.05 -2.17 -2.62
CA GLU A 135 -10.89 -3.05 -2.73
C GLU A 135 -11.26 -4.45 -3.24
N SER A 136 -12.43 -4.96 -2.87
CA SER A 136 -12.95 -6.26 -3.33
C SER A 136 -13.24 -6.25 -4.84
N LEU A 137 -13.83 -5.17 -5.35
CA LEU A 137 -14.04 -5.00 -6.79
C LEU A 137 -12.70 -4.96 -7.55
N LYS A 138 -11.72 -4.20 -7.05
CA LYS A 138 -10.38 -4.14 -7.66
C LYS A 138 -9.68 -5.50 -7.66
N LEU A 139 -9.85 -6.30 -6.60
CA LEU A 139 -9.34 -7.67 -6.51
C LEU A 139 -10.01 -8.58 -7.54
N LEU A 140 -11.34 -8.54 -7.64
CA LEU A 140 -12.11 -9.35 -8.59
C LEU A 140 -11.69 -9.06 -10.03
N PHE A 141 -11.57 -7.79 -10.41
CA PHE A 141 -11.11 -7.40 -11.75
C PHE A 141 -9.69 -7.86 -12.04
N ALA A 142 -8.79 -7.80 -11.05
CA ALA A 142 -7.43 -8.32 -11.20
C ALA A 142 -7.43 -9.84 -11.43
N ALA A 143 -8.25 -10.60 -10.71
CA ALA A 143 -8.36 -12.05 -10.87
C ALA A 143 -8.92 -12.44 -12.24
N ILE A 144 -9.97 -11.76 -12.71
CA ILE A 144 -10.57 -12.01 -14.03
C ILE A 144 -9.56 -11.73 -15.15
N ALA A 145 -8.81 -10.63 -15.05
CA ALA A 145 -7.80 -10.28 -16.05
C ALA A 145 -6.72 -11.37 -16.22
N ILE A 146 -6.36 -12.07 -15.14
CA ILE A 146 -5.42 -13.20 -15.19
C ILE A 146 -6.08 -14.39 -15.90
N SER A 147 -7.31 -14.74 -15.51
CA SER A 147 -8.03 -15.88 -16.08
C SER A 147 -8.32 -15.73 -17.58
N ALA A 148 -8.44 -14.51 -18.09
CA ALA A 148 -8.66 -14.25 -19.52
C ALA A 148 -7.38 -14.35 -20.36
N CYS A 149 -6.21 -14.30 -19.74
CA CYS A 149 -4.90 -14.38 -20.40
C CYS A 149 -4.21 -15.74 -20.24
N SER A 150 -4.88 -16.71 -19.60
CA SER A 150 -4.43 -18.07 -19.35
C SER A 150 -5.07 -19.04 -20.33
#